data_AF-A0A6L7QFZ8-F1
#
_entry.id   AF-A0A6L7QFZ8-F1
#
_cell.length_a   1.000
_cell.length_b   1.000
_cell.length_c   1.000
_cell.angle_alpha   90.00
_cell.angle_beta   90.00
_cell.angle_gamma   90.00
#
_symmetry.space_group_name_H-M   'P 1'
#
loop_
_entity.id
_entity.type
_entity.pdbx_description
1 polymer ?
#
loop_
_entity_poly.entity_id
_entity_poly.type
_entity_poly.pdbx_seq_one_letter_code
_entity_poly.pdbx_strand_id
1 'polypeptide(L)' 'MKDNDYRLVAKIKYEYRVVYVRFVGTHTSYDAVDAKEV' A
#
# COMPACT_ATOMS: atom_id res chain seq x y z
N MET A 1 11.74 -15.29 9.74
CA MET A 1 11.22 -14.05 10.34
C MET A 1 10.56 -13.29 9.20
N LYS A 2 9.23 -13.24 9.17
CA LYS A 2 8.46 -12.66 8.06
C LYS A 2 7.63 -11.53 8.64
N ASP A 3 8.31 -10.43 8.93
CA ASP A 3 7.72 -9.22 9.46
C ASP A 3 7.48 -8.25 8.30
N ASN A 4 6.25 -7.75 8.18
CA ASN A 4 5.78 -6.77 7.19
C ASN A 4 5.70 -7.23 5.72
N ASP A 5 5.10 -8.41 5.50
CA ASP A 5 4.76 -8.90 4.16
C ASP A 5 3.64 -8.12 3.47
N TYR A 6 3.02 -7.10 4.08
CA TYR A 6 1.87 -6.40 3.53
C TYR A 6 2.06 -4.89 3.48
N ARG A 7 1.49 -4.26 2.44
CA ARG A 7 1.39 -2.81 2.30
C ARG A 7 -0.06 -2.41 2.15
N LEU A 8 -0.43 -1.35 2.86
CA LEU A 8 -1.73 -0.69 2.79
C LEU A 8 -1.51 0.71 2.21
N VAL A 9 -2.15 1.01 1.08
CA VAL A 9 -2.22 2.37 0.53
C VAL A 9 -3.64 2.86 0.75
N ALA A 10 -3.79 3.91 1.56
CA ALA A 10 -5.09 4.51 1.83
C ALA A 10 -5.02 6.03 1.74
N LYS A 11 -6.13 6.64 1.33
CA LYS A 11 -6.35 8.09 1.44
C LYS A 11 -7.25 8.35 2.63
N ILE A 12 -6.75 9.09 3.61
CA ILE A 12 -7.50 9.44 4.82
C ILE A 12 -8.00 10.87 4.67
N LYS A 13 -9.32 11.06 4.75
CA LYS A 13 -9.95 12.38 4.90
C LYS A 13 -10.28 12.57 6.37
N TYR A 14 -9.40 13.23 7.11
CA TYR A 14 -9.53 13.45 8.55
C TYR A 14 -10.75 14.30 8.93
N GLU A 15 -11.07 15.30 8.11
CA GLU A 15 -12.19 16.22 8.32
C GLU A 15 -13.54 15.50 8.39
N TYR A 16 -13.76 14.53 7.50
CA TYR A 16 -14.98 13.73 7.46
C TYR A 16 -14.83 12.36 8.13
N ARG A 17 -13.65 12.08 8.73
CA ARG A 17 -13.28 10.78 9.32
C ARG A 17 -13.53 9.59 8.38
N VAL A 18 -13.28 9.77 7.08
CA VAL A 18 -13.44 8.72 6.07
C VAL A 18 -12.09 8.21 5.61
N VAL A 19 -11.94 6.89 5.56
CA VAL A 19 -10.75 6.20 5.05
C VAL A 19 -11.09 5.51 3.73
N TYR A 20 -10.36 5.85 2.67
CA TYR A 20 -10.48 5.20 1.36
C TYR A 20 -9.26 4.29 1.16
N VAL A 21 -9.47 2.99 1.27
CA VAL A 21 -8.42 1.99 1.01
C VAL A 21 -8.29 1.80 -0.50
N ARG A 22 -7.11 2.11 -1.05
CA ARG A 22 -6.82 2.03 -2.49
C ARG A 22 -6.14 0.71 -2.85
N PHE A 23 -5.38 0.15 -1.92
CA PHE A 23 -4.66 -1.09 -2.13
C PHE A 23 -4.34 -1.78 -0.81
N VAL A 24 -4.51 -3.11 -0.77
CA VAL A 24 -4.01 -3.99 0.28
C VAL A 24 -3.38 -5.19 -0.43
N GLY A 25 -2.08 -5.43 -0.25
CA GLY A 25 -1.41 -6.54 -0.91
C GLY A 25 -0.06 -6.86 -0.29
N THR A 26 0.53 -7.98 -0.74
CA THR A 26 1.81 -8.46 -0.21
C THR A 26 3.02 -7.82 -0.87
N HIS A 27 4.13 -7.71 -0.15
CA HIS A 27 5.44 -7.23 -0.63
C HIS A 27 5.93 -8.02 -1.85
N THR A 28 5.61 -9.31 -1.91
CA THR A 28 6.08 -10.25 -2.93
C THR A 28 5.50 -9.98 -4.33
N SER A 29 4.46 -9.16 -4.45
CA SER A 29 3.84 -8.78 -5.73
C SER A 29 4.32 -7.43 -6.27
N TYR A 30 5.07 -6.64 -5.48
CA TYR A 30 5.59 -5.33 -5.90
C TYR A 30 7.06 -5.38 -6.35
N ASP A 31 7.82 -6.41 -5.94
CA ASP A 31 9.24 -6.56 -6.31
C ASP A 31 9.44 -6.98 -7.79
N ALA A 32 8.38 -7.45 -8.45
CA ALA A 32 8.38 -7.79 -9.88
C ALA A 32 8.01 -6.60 -10.79
N VAL A 33 7.65 -5.45 -10.23
CA VAL A 33 7.30 -4.25 -10.99
C VAL A 33 8.28 -3.14 -10.58
N ASP A 34 9.36 -3.05 -11.35
CA ASP A 34 10.37 -2.01 -11.30
C ASP A 34 9.72 -0.62 -11.34
N ALA A 35 9.70 0.06 -10.19
CA ALA A 35 9.26 1.45 -10.07
C ALA A 35 10.40 2.45 -10.36
N LYS A 36 11.33 2.11 -11.25
CA LYS A 36 12.28 3.05 -11.85
C LYS A 36 11.87 3.45 -13.26
N GLU A 37 10.86 4.31 -13.36
CA GLU A 37 10.84 5.33 -14.40
C GLU A 37 10.31 6.63 -13.80
N VAL A 38 11.23 7.38 -13.18
CA VAL A 38 11.20 8.84 -13.03
C VAL A 38 12.62 9.36 -12.99
#